data_AF-A0A3D4D254-F1
#
_entry.id   AF-A0A3D4D254-F1
#
_cell.length_a   1.000
_cell.length_b   1.000
_cell.length_c   1.000
_cell.angle_alpha   90.00
_cell.angle_beta   90.00
_cell.angle_gamma   90.00
#
_symmetry.space_group_name_H-M   'P 1'
#
loop_
_entity.id
_entity.type
_entity.pdbx_description
1 polymer ?
#
loop_
_entity_poly.entity_id
_entity_poly.type
_entity_poly.pdbx_seq_one_letter_code
_entity_poly.pdbx_strand_id
1 'polypeptide(L)'
;RKAHQGIEEIFYEPSEVKVPDFLPDTPECRSEIAQYHQSCSRIDQGLGHLVSLLKETGQWDNTVLIYTADHGMAFPGGKTTVYEAGLRVPFIVRHPEAKKRGVVNNAMISHVDITPSILDLAKAYDAERRAPLKLISLAKVPSGENGGKPAKVYHGRSWVPILEEASPKGWDEIGASHTFHEIQMYYPMRVVRDRKYKLIWNIAWRQPYPFASDLWRASTWQAQYAKGAEAPYGKRTVDSYINRPQFELYDISSDPSEARNLAEDPAFATVLTHYQSKLKAMQKRTEDPWIMKWRYE
;
A
#
# COMPACT_ATOMS: atom_id res chain seq x y z
N ARG A 1 -12.42 -4.34 30.83
CA ARG A 1 -12.61 -5.30 29.73
C ARG A 1 -11.55 -6.39 29.91
N LYS A 2 -11.88 -7.67 29.70
CA LYS A 2 -10.89 -8.76 29.71
C LYS A 2 -10.56 -9.12 28.27
N ALA A 3 -9.36 -9.66 28.04
CA ALA A 3 -8.99 -10.24 26.76
C ALA A 3 -10.02 -11.30 26.31
N HIS A 4 -10.08 -11.56 25.00
CA HIS A 4 -10.86 -12.68 24.48
C HIS A 4 -10.33 -14.00 25.06
N GLN A 5 -11.21 -14.97 25.29
CA GLN A 5 -10.81 -16.26 25.85
C GLN A 5 -9.76 -16.92 24.94
N GLY A 6 -8.65 -17.38 25.53
CA GLY A 6 -7.54 -18.01 24.81
C GLY A 6 -6.56 -17.02 24.16
N ILE A 7 -6.72 -15.72 24.35
CA ILE A 7 -5.78 -14.70 23.88
C ILE A 7 -5.06 -14.08 25.08
N GLU A 8 -3.74 -14.09 25.03
CA GLU A 8 -2.87 -13.41 25.99
C GLU A 8 -2.64 -11.95 25.55
N GLU A 9 -2.85 -10.99 26.45
CA GLU A 9 -2.52 -9.60 26.18
C GLU A 9 -1.03 -9.36 26.37
N ILE A 10 -0.33 -9.07 25.27
CA ILE A 10 1.09 -8.73 25.28
C ILE A 10 1.23 -7.21 25.28
N PHE A 11 1.90 -6.66 26.29
CA PHE A 11 2.18 -5.24 26.42
C PHE A 11 3.62 -4.94 26.02
N TYR A 12 3.84 -3.74 25.48
CA TYR A 12 5.14 -3.27 25.02
C TYR A 12 5.49 -2.00 25.77
N GLU A 13 6.74 -1.90 26.23
CA GLU A 13 7.24 -0.67 26.84
C GLU A 13 7.48 0.40 25.76
N PRO A 14 6.87 1.60 25.85
CA PRO A 14 7.07 2.66 24.86
C PRO A 14 8.55 3.06 24.66
N SER A 15 9.37 2.93 25.69
CA SER A 15 10.81 3.21 25.62
C SER A 15 11.58 2.21 24.75
N GLU A 16 11.06 1.00 24.54
CA GLU A 16 11.73 -0.07 23.81
C GLU A 16 11.28 -0.19 22.35
N VAL A 17 10.21 0.50 21.96
CA VAL A 17 9.74 0.44 20.58
C VAL A 17 10.68 1.16 19.62
N LYS A 18 10.81 0.61 18.41
CA LYS A 18 11.50 1.27 17.30
C LYS A 18 10.53 2.22 16.62
N VAL A 19 10.89 3.49 16.55
CA VAL A 19 10.12 4.51 15.84
C VAL A 19 10.56 4.53 14.36
N PRO A 20 9.67 4.28 13.40
CA PRO A 20 9.98 4.44 11.98
C PRO A 20 10.39 5.87 11.63
N ASP A 21 11.37 6.02 10.73
CA ASP A 21 11.95 7.33 10.32
C ASP A 21 10.94 8.39 9.85
N PHE A 22 9.77 7.98 9.36
CA PHE A 22 8.72 8.89 8.90
C PHE A 22 7.81 9.40 10.04
N LEU A 23 8.00 8.91 11.27
CA LEU A 23 7.26 9.32 12.46
C LEU A 23 8.16 10.11 13.42
N PRO A 24 7.58 11.05 14.20
CA PRO A 24 8.34 11.82 15.17
C PRO A 24 8.65 10.99 16.42
N ASP A 25 9.91 10.88 16.80
CA ASP A 25 10.33 10.18 18.01
C ASP A 25 9.98 10.96 19.30
N THR A 26 8.75 10.74 19.77
CA THR A 26 8.12 11.45 20.89
C THR A 26 7.42 10.47 21.84
N PRO A 27 7.15 10.86 23.10
CA PRO A 27 6.42 10.01 24.04
C PRO A 27 5.07 9.55 23.51
N GLU A 28 4.31 10.44 22.86
CA GLU A 28 3.00 10.14 22.29
C GLU A 28 3.11 9.10 21.15
N CYS A 29 4.07 9.31 20.24
CA CYS A 29 4.32 8.37 19.14
C CYS A 29 4.74 6.99 19.64
N ARG A 30 5.67 6.95 20.59
CA ARG A 30 6.14 5.71 21.21
C ARG A 30 5.02 4.95 21.89
N SER A 31 4.15 5.65 22.62
CA SER A 31 2.97 5.05 23.26
C SER A 31 2.00 4.47 22.23
N GLU A 32 1.72 5.18 21.14
CA GLU A 32 0.86 4.65 20.07
C GLU A 32 1.49 3.45 19.36
N ILE A 33 2.80 3.45 19.11
CA ILE A 33 3.50 2.30 18.51
C ILE A 33 3.45 1.09 19.45
N ALA A 34 3.61 1.28 20.76
CA ALA A 34 3.47 0.20 21.73
C ALA A 34 2.06 -0.43 21.69
N GLN A 35 1.01 0.39 21.59
CA GLN A 35 -0.37 -0.09 21.45
C GLN A 35 -0.62 -0.75 20.08
N TYR A 36 0.03 -0.25 19.03
CA TYR A 36 0.01 -0.87 17.70
C TYR A 36 0.64 -2.27 17.73
N HIS A 37 1.81 -2.43 18.34
CA HIS A 37 2.45 -3.74 18.53
C HIS A 37 1.59 -4.69 19.36
N GLN A 38 0.96 -4.23 20.44
CA GLN A 38 0.00 -5.04 21.19
C GLN A 38 -1.15 -5.56 20.31
N SER A 39 -1.66 -4.72 19.41
CA SER A 39 -2.69 -5.13 18.45
C SER A 39 -2.17 -6.12 17.42
N CYS A 40 -0.93 -5.96 16.95
CA CYS A 40 -0.27 -6.94 16.09
C CYS A 40 -0.13 -8.31 16.77
N SER A 41 0.29 -8.35 18.03
CA SER A 41 0.46 -9.61 18.77
C SER A 41 -0.86 -10.35 18.98
N ARG A 42 -1.97 -9.61 19.12
CA ARG A 42 -3.31 -10.21 19.14
C ARG A 42 -3.68 -10.84 17.79
N ILE A 43 -3.36 -10.18 16.67
CA ILE A 43 -3.60 -10.73 15.33
C ILE A 43 -2.71 -11.96 15.07
N ASP A 44 -1.46 -11.93 15.52
CA ASP A 44 -0.52 -13.05 15.39
C ASP A 44 -1.03 -14.32 16.11
N GLN A 45 -1.50 -14.19 17.36
CA GLN A 45 -2.16 -15.29 18.08
C GLN A 45 -3.41 -15.81 17.34
N GLY A 46 -4.23 -14.89 16.80
CA GLY A 46 -5.41 -15.26 16.00
C GLY A 46 -5.05 -16.05 14.74
N LEU A 47 -3.96 -15.69 14.06
CA LEU A 47 -3.43 -16.43 12.93
C LEU A 47 -2.94 -17.83 13.37
N GLY A 48 -2.25 -17.92 14.51
CA GLY A 48 -1.85 -19.20 15.11
C GLY A 48 -3.02 -20.13 15.40
N HIS A 49 -4.13 -19.59 15.89
CA HIS A 49 -5.37 -20.35 16.10
C HIS A 49 -5.99 -20.83 14.78
N LEU A 50 -6.06 -19.97 13.76
CA LEU A 50 -6.55 -20.36 12.42
C LEU A 50 -5.70 -21.50 11.83
N VAL A 51 -4.37 -21.42 11.96
CA VAL A 51 -3.45 -22.47 11.51
C VAL A 51 -3.69 -23.79 12.27
N SER A 52 -3.96 -23.72 13.57
CA SER A 52 -4.24 -24.90 14.39
C SER A 52 -5.55 -25.57 13.96
N LEU A 53 -6.62 -24.81 13.75
CA LEU A 53 -7.90 -25.31 13.25
C LEU A 53 -7.77 -25.97 11.87
N LEU A 54 -6.99 -25.38 10.96
CA LEU A 54 -6.73 -25.99 9.65
C LEU A 54 -6.02 -27.35 9.77
N LYS A 55 -5.12 -27.52 10.75
CA LYS A 55 -4.43 -28.80 11.01
C LYS A 55 -5.37 -29.82 11.63
N GLU A 56 -6.13 -29.44 12.65
CA GLU A 56 -7.10 -30.30 13.35
C GLU A 56 -8.19 -30.83 12.42
N THR A 57 -8.63 -30.02 11.46
CA THR A 57 -9.64 -30.39 10.45
C THR A 57 -9.07 -31.09 9.21
N GLY A 58 -7.76 -31.35 9.20
CA GLY A 58 -7.07 -32.00 8.07
C GLY A 58 -7.01 -31.16 6.79
N GLN A 59 -7.30 -29.85 6.86
CA GLN A 59 -7.31 -28.95 5.70
C GLN A 59 -5.97 -28.26 5.44
N TRP A 60 -5.03 -28.32 6.39
CA TRP A 60 -3.75 -27.63 6.31
C TRP A 60 -2.99 -27.94 5.01
N ASP A 61 -2.86 -29.21 4.63
CA ASP A 61 -2.07 -29.61 3.46
C ASP A 61 -2.78 -29.45 2.12
N ASN A 62 -4.05 -29.01 2.12
CA ASN A 62 -4.81 -28.66 0.91
C ASN A 62 -5.12 -27.15 0.81
N THR A 63 -4.54 -26.32 1.69
CA THR A 63 -4.85 -24.89 1.78
C THR A 63 -3.66 -24.02 1.42
N VAL A 64 -3.82 -23.12 0.45
CA VAL A 64 -2.91 -21.99 0.27
C VAL A 64 -3.28 -20.90 1.27
N LEU A 65 -2.30 -20.40 2.02
CA LEU A 65 -2.48 -19.27 2.94
C LEU A 65 -1.80 -18.04 2.32
N ILE A 66 -2.56 -16.94 2.19
CA ILE A 66 -2.05 -15.62 1.79
C ILE A 66 -2.30 -14.67 2.96
N TYR A 67 -1.26 -14.05 3.49
CA TYR A 67 -1.34 -13.05 4.56
C TYR A 67 -0.82 -11.71 4.05
N THR A 68 -1.63 -10.66 4.21
CA THR A 68 -1.30 -9.28 3.82
C THR A 68 -2.02 -8.28 4.71
N ALA A 69 -1.63 -7.01 4.65
CA ALA A 69 -2.47 -5.88 5.06
C ALA A 69 -3.08 -5.22 3.82
N ASP A 70 -4.14 -4.41 3.99
CA ASP A 70 -4.79 -3.64 2.93
C ASP A 70 -4.04 -2.34 2.62
N HIS A 71 -3.47 -1.70 3.64
CA HIS A 71 -2.61 -0.52 3.52
C HIS A 71 -1.59 -0.45 4.67
N GLY A 72 -0.74 0.58 4.66
CA GLY A 72 0.24 0.86 5.70
C GLY A 72 -0.35 1.18 7.08
N MET A 73 0.50 1.32 8.09
CA MET A 73 0.08 1.54 9.48
C MET A 73 -0.80 2.79 9.66
N ALA A 74 -1.74 2.74 10.60
CA ALA A 74 -2.72 3.80 10.86
C ALA A 74 -2.13 4.98 11.65
N PHE A 75 -1.08 5.57 11.11
CA PHE A 75 -0.44 6.80 11.57
C PHE A 75 -0.43 7.80 10.40
N PRO A 76 -0.52 9.11 10.64
CA PRO A 76 -0.20 10.08 9.58
C PRO A 76 1.21 9.82 9.04
N GLY A 77 1.35 9.85 7.72
CA GLY A 77 2.54 9.39 6.99
C GLY A 77 2.44 7.94 6.50
N GLY A 78 1.57 7.12 7.11
CA GLY A 78 1.23 5.77 6.66
C GLY A 78 -0.08 5.75 5.90
N LYS A 79 -1.15 5.25 6.54
CA LYS A 79 -2.53 5.21 6.03
C LYS A 79 -2.93 6.52 5.34
N THR A 80 -3.76 6.40 4.30
CA THR A 80 -4.24 7.46 3.39
C THR A 80 -3.18 8.13 2.50
N THR A 81 -1.90 7.95 2.78
CA THR A 81 -0.82 8.45 1.91
C THR A 81 -0.44 7.42 0.85
N VAL A 82 0.30 7.88 -0.16
CA VAL A 82 0.93 7.01 -1.16
C VAL A 82 2.46 6.97 -1.03
N TYR A 83 2.98 7.33 0.14
CA TYR A 83 4.37 7.12 0.54
C TYR A 83 4.66 5.63 0.77
N GLU A 84 5.91 5.22 0.88
CA GLU A 84 6.32 3.83 1.12
C GLU A 84 5.67 3.30 2.39
N ALA A 85 5.58 4.11 3.44
CA ALA A 85 4.90 3.75 4.68
C ALA A 85 3.39 3.52 4.52
N GLY A 86 2.75 4.08 3.49
CA GLY A 86 1.34 3.87 3.16
C GLY A 86 1.08 2.72 2.19
N LEU A 87 2.02 2.43 1.30
CA LEU A 87 1.88 1.45 0.22
C LEU A 87 2.55 0.09 0.51
N ARG A 88 3.63 0.07 1.29
CA ARG A 88 4.43 -1.14 1.51
C ARG A 88 3.84 -1.97 2.65
N VAL A 89 3.15 -3.05 2.28
CA VAL A 89 2.48 -3.97 3.21
C VAL A 89 3.20 -5.33 3.28
N PRO A 90 3.05 -6.11 4.36
CA PRO A 90 3.49 -7.49 4.38
C PRO A 90 2.74 -8.29 3.31
N PHE A 91 3.42 -9.26 2.69
CA PHE A 91 2.79 -10.21 1.78
C PHE A 91 3.49 -11.57 1.93
N ILE A 92 2.82 -12.52 2.57
CA ILE A 92 3.35 -13.87 2.86
C ILE A 92 2.44 -14.89 2.20
N VAL A 93 3.03 -15.84 1.47
CA VAL A 93 2.29 -16.94 0.85
C VAL A 93 2.87 -18.26 1.32
N ARG A 94 2.00 -19.14 1.84
CA ARG A 94 2.31 -20.57 2.04
C ARG A 94 1.52 -21.37 1.01
N HIS A 95 2.24 -22.05 0.14
CA HIS A 95 1.68 -23.03 -0.79
C HIS A 95 2.00 -24.46 -0.31
N PRO A 96 1.01 -25.37 -0.18
CA PRO A 96 1.26 -26.74 0.30
C PRO A 96 2.27 -27.48 -0.56
N GLU A 97 2.16 -27.32 -1.88
CA GLU A 97 2.99 -28.04 -2.87
C GLU A 97 4.31 -27.33 -3.23
N ALA A 98 4.65 -26.20 -2.59
CA ALA A 98 5.91 -25.52 -2.88
C ALA A 98 7.11 -26.39 -2.50
N LYS A 99 8.08 -26.51 -3.41
CA LYS A 99 9.30 -27.32 -3.22
C LYS A 99 10.34 -26.57 -2.39
N LYS A 100 10.43 -25.26 -2.57
CA LYS A 100 11.27 -24.35 -1.79
C LYS A 100 10.41 -23.54 -0.82
N ARG A 101 10.86 -23.43 0.43
CA ARG A 101 10.20 -22.68 1.51
C ARG A 101 11.17 -21.67 2.10
N GLY A 102 10.64 -20.61 2.72
CA GLY A 102 11.46 -19.55 3.32
C GLY A 102 12.15 -18.64 2.30
N VAL A 103 11.68 -18.62 1.05
CA VAL A 103 12.21 -17.75 0.00
C VAL A 103 11.80 -16.31 0.29
N VAL A 104 12.78 -15.41 0.33
CA VAL A 104 12.55 -13.97 0.31
C VAL A 104 12.56 -13.53 -1.15
N ASN A 105 11.37 -13.23 -1.69
CA ASN A 105 11.17 -12.81 -3.06
C ASN A 105 11.16 -11.28 -3.15
N ASN A 106 12.01 -10.70 -4.00
CA ASN A 106 12.11 -9.25 -4.15
C ASN A 106 11.18 -8.66 -5.24
N ALA A 107 10.33 -9.44 -5.89
CA ALA A 107 9.37 -8.95 -6.89
C ALA A 107 8.54 -7.77 -6.37
N MET A 108 8.39 -6.73 -7.19
CA MET A 108 7.45 -5.66 -6.93
C MET A 108 6.07 -6.07 -7.43
N ILE A 109 5.27 -6.60 -6.50
CA ILE A 109 3.87 -6.97 -6.73
C ILE A 109 2.93 -5.87 -6.21
N SER A 110 1.69 -5.88 -6.67
CA SER A 110 0.61 -5.01 -6.17
C SER A 110 -0.62 -5.84 -5.85
N HIS A 111 -1.55 -5.33 -5.02
CA HIS A 111 -2.78 -6.06 -4.71
C HIS A 111 -3.67 -6.35 -5.92
N VAL A 112 -3.50 -5.62 -7.03
CA VAL A 112 -4.16 -5.96 -8.31
C VAL A 112 -3.71 -7.32 -8.86
N ASP A 113 -2.61 -7.88 -8.36
CA ASP A 113 -2.09 -9.20 -8.71
C ASP A 113 -2.73 -10.34 -7.88
N ILE A 114 -3.45 -10.03 -6.79
CA ILE A 114 -4.08 -11.05 -5.92
C ILE A 114 -5.14 -11.84 -6.69
N THR A 115 -6.10 -11.15 -7.31
CA THR A 115 -7.19 -11.79 -8.07
C THR A 115 -6.69 -12.72 -9.17
N PRO A 116 -5.81 -12.29 -10.11
CA PRO A 116 -5.30 -13.20 -11.14
C PRO A 116 -4.50 -14.36 -10.53
N SER A 117 -3.79 -14.17 -9.41
CA SER A 117 -3.07 -15.26 -8.74
C SER A 117 -3.99 -16.29 -8.09
N ILE A 118 -5.07 -15.86 -7.44
CA ILE A 118 -6.07 -16.79 -6.88
C ILE A 118 -6.74 -17.60 -8.00
N LEU A 119 -7.07 -16.95 -9.13
CA LEU A 119 -7.60 -17.65 -10.29
C LEU A 119 -6.60 -18.65 -10.86
N ASP A 120 -5.31 -18.32 -10.89
CA ASP A 120 -4.25 -19.22 -11.35
C ASP A 120 -4.11 -20.45 -10.44
N LEU A 121 -4.10 -20.24 -9.11
CA LEU A 121 -4.15 -21.32 -8.12
C LEU A 121 -5.37 -22.23 -8.31
N ALA A 122 -6.52 -21.66 -8.70
CA ALA A 122 -7.75 -22.38 -8.99
C ALA A 122 -7.81 -22.96 -10.42
N LYS A 123 -6.74 -22.83 -11.22
CA LYS A 123 -6.66 -23.25 -12.64
C LYS A 123 -7.77 -22.62 -13.51
N ALA A 124 -8.13 -21.38 -13.19
CA ALA A 124 -9.20 -20.61 -13.81
C ALA A 124 -8.69 -19.32 -14.50
N TYR A 125 -7.37 -19.16 -14.64
CA TYR A 125 -6.72 -17.97 -15.21
C TYR A 125 -6.08 -18.27 -16.57
N ASP A 126 -6.29 -17.37 -17.54
CA ASP A 126 -5.56 -17.34 -18.80
C ASP A 126 -4.46 -16.28 -18.70
N ALA A 127 -3.20 -16.71 -18.67
CA ALA A 127 -2.06 -15.82 -18.50
C ALA A 127 -1.80 -14.92 -19.71
N GLU A 128 -2.08 -15.40 -20.93
CA GLU A 128 -1.87 -14.63 -22.16
C GLU A 128 -2.89 -13.49 -22.27
N ARG A 129 -4.16 -13.81 -21.98
CA ARG A 129 -5.25 -12.83 -21.97
C ARG A 129 -5.28 -11.99 -20.69
N ARG A 130 -4.61 -12.41 -19.62
CA ARG A 130 -4.72 -11.85 -18.26
C ARG A 130 -6.19 -11.71 -17.83
N ALA A 131 -6.94 -12.80 -17.97
CA ALA A 131 -8.39 -12.83 -17.79
C ALA A 131 -8.82 -14.20 -17.23
N PRO A 132 -10.04 -14.36 -16.71
CA PRO A 132 -10.52 -15.70 -16.34
C PRO A 132 -10.71 -16.57 -17.60
N LEU A 133 -10.48 -17.88 -17.48
CA LEU A 133 -10.73 -18.85 -18.56
C LEU A 133 -12.20 -18.80 -19.02
N LYS A 134 -13.12 -18.67 -18.06
CA LYS A 134 -14.55 -18.51 -18.28
C LYS A 134 -15.05 -17.26 -17.55
N LEU A 135 -15.49 -16.27 -18.33
CA LEU A 135 -16.18 -15.10 -17.78
C LEU A 135 -17.54 -15.53 -17.22
N ILE A 136 -17.80 -15.15 -15.98
CA ILE A 136 -19.12 -15.32 -15.37
C ILE A 136 -19.99 -14.15 -15.86
N SER A 137 -21.20 -14.47 -16.32
CA SER A 137 -22.19 -13.43 -16.63
C SER A 137 -22.54 -12.69 -15.34
N LEU A 138 -22.19 -11.40 -15.26
CA LEU A 138 -22.69 -10.55 -14.18
C LEU A 138 -24.21 -10.42 -14.31
N ALA A 139 -24.91 -10.29 -13.17
CA ALA A 139 -26.33 -9.99 -13.16
C ALA A 139 -26.59 -8.70 -13.96
N LYS A 140 -27.73 -8.62 -14.65
CA LYS A 140 -28.10 -7.39 -15.37
C LYS A 140 -28.10 -6.22 -14.39
N VAL A 141 -27.32 -5.20 -14.71
CA VAL A 141 -27.29 -3.94 -13.99
C VAL A 141 -28.69 -3.33 -14.08
N PRO A 142 -29.32 -2.94 -12.95
CA PRO A 142 -30.67 -2.35 -12.96
C PRO A 142 -30.79 -1.14 -13.89
N SER A 143 -32.00 -0.87 -14.37
CA SER A 143 -32.28 0.33 -15.16
C SER A 143 -31.90 1.59 -14.36
N GLY A 144 -31.10 2.47 -14.96
CA GLY A 144 -30.61 3.71 -14.33
C GLY A 144 -29.20 3.62 -13.74
N GLU A 145 -28.64 2.41 -13.63
CA GLU A 145 -27.27 2.20 -13.14
C GLU A 145 -26.25 2.14 -14.28
N ASN A 146 -25.09 2.74 -14.09
CA ASN A 146 -24.00 2.67 -15.07
C ASN A 146 -23.25 1.34 -14.91
N GLY A 147 -23.55 0.37 -15.77
CA GLY A 147 -22.89 -0.94 -15.77
C GLY A 147 -21.41 -0.93 -16.15
N GLY A 148 -20.87 0.23 -16.55
CA GLY A 148 -19.50 0.38 -17.00
C GLY A 148 -19.20 -0.40 -18.27
N LYS A 149 -17.93 -0.40 -18.68
CA LYS A 149 -17.46 -1.32 -19.73
C LYS A 149 -17.18 -2.68 -19.09
N PRO A 150 -17.47 -3.80 -19.77
CA PRO A 150 -17.05 -5.11 -19.31
C PRO A 150 -15.52 -5.16 -19.12
N ALA A 151 -15.08 -5.61 -17.95
CA ALA A 151 -13.65 -5.84 -17.70
C ALA A 151 -13.16 -6.97 -18.62
N LYS A 152 -12.29 -6.64 -19.58
CA LYS A 152 -11.75 -7.61 -20.55
C LYS A 152 -10.45 -8.25 -20.08
N VAL A 153 -9.69 -7.52 -19.26
CA VAL A 153 -8.33 -7.86 -18.83
C VAL A 153 -8.12 -7.33 -17.41
N TYR A 154 -7.48 -8.11 -16.54
CA TYR A 154 -7.01 -7.64 -15.25
C TYR A 154 -5.80 -6.72 -15.41
N HIS A 155 -5.73 -5.66 -14.61
CA HIS A 155 -4.55 -4.78 -14.60
C HIS A 155 -3.30 -5.48 -14.07
N GLY A 156 -3.46 -6.38 -13.09
CA GLY A 156 -2.40 -7.22 -12.54
C GLY A 156 -2.14 -8.49 -13.34
N ARG A 157 -1.29 -9.35 -12.79
CA ARG A 157 -0.92 -10.67 -13.33
C ARG A 157 -0.60 -11.66 -12.20
N SER A 158 -0.60 -12.95 -12.50
CA SER A 158 -0.32 -13.99 -11.49
C SER A 158 1.14 -13.96 -11.02
N TRP A 159 1.36 -13.99 -9.70
CA TRP A 159 2.67 -14.20 -9.07
C TRP A 159 2.97 -15.67 -8.77
N VAL A 160 2.03 -16.60 -9.01
CA VAL A 160 2.21 -18.04 -8.72
C VAL A 160 3.48 -18.62 -9.37
N PRO A 161 3.82 -18.31 -10.65
CA PRO A 161 5.02 -18.86 -11.28
C PRO A 161 6.35 -18.46 -10.62
N ILE A 162 6.36 -17.35 -9.89
CA ILE A 162 7.58 -16.77 -9.30
C ILE A 162 7.70 -17.04 -7.79
N LEU A 163 6.76 -17.78 -7.18
CA LEU A 163 6.72 -18.02 -5.73
C LEU A 163 8.05 -18.53 -5.15
N GLU A 164 8.73 -19.40 -5.89
CA GLU A 164 9.96 -20.06 -5.46
C GLU A 164 11.24 -19.36 -5.95
N GLU A 165 11.11 -18.18 -6.58
CA GLU A 165 12.22 -17.37 -7.08
C GLU A 165 12.56 -16.23 -6.10
N ALA A 166 13.84 -16.06 -5.77
CA ALA A 166 14.28 -14.95 -4.92
C ALA A 166 14.28 -13.60 -5.68
N SER A 167 14.62 -13.64 -6.98
CA SER A 167 14.80 -12.45 -7.82
C SER A 167 14.21 -12.67 -9.23
N PRO A 168 12.88 -12.80 -9.35
CA PRO A 168 12.23 -12.99 -10.64
C PRO A 168 12.39 -11.75 -11.52
N LYS A 169 12.62 -11.96 -12.82
CA LYS A 169 12.80 -10.87 -13.78
C LYS A 169 11.46 -10.23 -14.18
N GLY A 170 11.47 -8.93 -14.45
CA GLY A 170 10.34 -8.22 -15.02
C GLY A 170 9.26 -7.82 -14.01
N TRP A 171 9.56 -7.90 -12.72
CA TRP A 171 8.72 -7.45 -11.59
C TRP A 171 9.37 -6.27 -10.87
N ASP A 172 9.70 -5.23 -11.64
CA ASP A 172 10.55 -4.12 -11.19
C ASP A 172 9.81 -2.78 -11.11
N GLU A 173 8.49 -2.78 -11.33
CA GLU A 173 7.68 -1.57 -11.34
C GLU A 173 6.27 -1.85 -10.82
N ILE A 174 5.75 -0.90 -10.04
CA ILE A 174 4.36 -0.85 -9.60
C ILE A 174 3.75 0.53 -9.84
N GLY A 175 2.43 0.55 -9.90
CA GLY A 175 1.61 1.75 -9.91
C GLY A 175 0.67 1.79 -8.71
N ALA A 176 0.30 2.99 -8.27
CA ALA A 176 -0.75 3.17 -7.27
C ALA A 176 -1.64 4.38 -7.62
N SER A 177 -2.88 4.34 -7.13
CA SER A 177 -3.89 5.37 -7.35
C SER A 177 -4.73 5.55 -6.10
N HIS A 178 -4.87 6.80 -5.66
CA HIS A 178 -5.74 7.20 -4.55
C HIS A 178 -6.57 8.40 -4.99
N THR A 179 -7.84 8.49 -4.59
CA THR A 179 -8.70 9.63 -4.93
C THR A 179 -9.34 10.23 -3.70
N PHE A 180 -10.14 9.43 -3.00
CA PHE A 180 -10.82 9.80 -1.76
C PHE A 180 -10.42 8.81 -0.67
N HIS A 181 -10.57 9.24 0.58
CA HIS A 181 -10.63 8.34 1.72
C HIS A 181 -12.00 8.47 2.40
N GLU A 182 -12.22 9.51 3.21
CA GLU A 182 -13.56 9.95 3.56
C GLU A 182 -14.14 10.80 2.43
N ILE A 183 -15.46 10.96 2.37
CA ILE A 183 -16.13 11.71 1.28
C ILE A 183 -15.68 13.18 1.20
N GLN A 184 -15.23 13.75 2.32
CA GLN A 184 -14.71 15.12 2.42
C GLN A 184 -13.22 15.23 2.03
N MET A 185 -12.52 14.09 1.88
CA MET A 185 -11.08 14.04 1.63
C MET A 185 -10.77 13.89 0.13
N TYR A 186 -11.11 14.91 -0.66
CA TYR A 186 -10.72 14.94 -2.07
C TYR A 186 -9.25 15.35 -2.23
N TYR A 187 -8.37 14.35 -2.35
CA TYR A 187 -6.94 14.58 -2.61
C TYR A 187 -6.36 13.47 -3.51
N PRO A 188 -6.59 13.55 -4.83
CA PRO A 188 -6.17 12.51 -5.74
C PRO A 188 -4.65 12.48 -5.92
N MET A 189 -4.07 11.30 -5.79
CA MET A 189 -2.66 11.04 -5.93
C MET A 189 -2.44 9.88 -6.91
N ARG A 190 -1.39 9.97 -7.73
CA ARG A 190 -1.01 8.92 -8.68
C ARG A 190 0.47 8.63 -8.56
N VAL A 191 0.82 7.35 -8.58
CA VAL A 191 2.19 6.90 -8.35
C VAL A 191 2.65 5.95 -9.44
N VAL A 192 3.91 6.12 -9.84
CA VAL A 192 4.70 5.08 -10.50
C VAL A 192 6.03 4.95 -9.76
N ARG A 193 6.42 3.72 -9.47
CA ARG A 193 7.62 3.42 -8.69
C ARG A 193 8.30 2.18 -9.24
N ASP A 194 9.60 2.27 -9.46
CA ASP A 194 10.45 1.11 -9.74
C ASP A 194 11.51 0.92 -8.64
N ARG A 195 12.58 0.20 -8.96
CA ARG A 195 13.69 -0.09 -8.04
C ARG A 195 14.45 1.15 -7.60
N LYS A 196 14.52 2.18 -8.46
CA LYS A 196 15.36 3.34 -8.22
C LYS A 196 14.56 4.57 -7.84
N TYR A 197 13.57 4.95 -8.65
CA TYR A 197 12.81 6.16 -8.36
C TYR A 197 11.32 5.90 -8.17
N LYS A 198 10.69 6.83 -7.47
CA LYS A 198 9.25 6.94 -7.28
C LYS A 198 8.80 8.35 -7.61
N LEU A 199 7.77 8.45 -8.43
CA LEU A 199 7.06 9.70 -8.69
C LEU A 199 5.67 9.63 -8.08
N ILE A 200 5.31 10.67 -7.33
CA ILE A 200 3.96 10.97 -6.88
C ILE A 200 3.51 12.24 -7.58
N TRP A 201 2.31 12.22 -8.15
CA TRP A 201 1.61 13.41 -8.62
C TRP A 201 0.43 13.70 -7.69
N ASN A 202 0.53 14.81 -6.97
CA ASN A 202 -0.55 15.37 -6.16
C ASN A 202 -1.41 16.26 -7.06
N ILE A 203 -2.56 15.75 -7.49
CA ILE A 203 -3.39 16.45 -8.47
C ILE A 203 -3.98 17.72 -7.84
N ALA A 204 -4.48 17.61 -6.61
CA ALA A 204 -5.05 18.73 -5.86
C ALA A 204 -4.03 19.46 -4.96
N TRP A 205 -2.76 19.53 -5.36
CA TRP A 205 -1.64 20.02 -4.52
C TRP A 205 -1.81 21.44 -3.95
N ARG A 206 -2.60 22.30 -4.59
CA ARG A 206 -2.90 23.66 -4.08
C ARG A 206 -3.81 23.67 -2.87
N GLN A 207 -4.43 22.53 -2.55
CA GLN A 207 -5.20 22.34 -1.33
C GLN A 207 -4.32 21.71 -0.25
N PRO A 208 -4.55 22.04 1.04
CA PRO A 208 -3.92 21.30 2.12
C PRO A 208 -4.32 19.82 2.06
N TYR A 209 -3.39 18.94 2.39
CA TYR A 209 -3.65 17.51 2.49
C TYR A 209 -4.70 17.24 3.59
N PRO A 210 -5.82 16.56 3.26
CA PRO A 210 -6.89 16.35 4.22
C PRO A 210 -6.57 15.16 5.14
N PHE A 211 -7.22 15.12 6.30
CA PHE A 211 -7.03 14.05 7.29
C PHE A 211 -8.28 13.19 7.42
N ALA A 212 -8.05 11.88 7.57
CA ALA A 212 -9.07 10.99 8.10
C ALA A 212 -9.33 11.37 9.55
N SER A 213 -10.59 11.28 9.98
CA SER A 213 -11.01 11.75 11.32
C SER A 213 -10.34 10.98 12.46
N ASP A 214 -9.99 9.71 12.25
CA ASP A 214 -9.20 8.89 13.18
C ASP A 214 -7.73 9.36 13.25
N LEU A 215 -7.10 9.59 12.10
CA LEU A 215 -5.72 10.06 12.00
C LEU A 215 -5.54 11.49 12.53
N TRP A 216 -6.53 12.36 12.32
CA TRP A 216 -6.53 13.71 12.90
C TRP A 216 -6.49 13.65 14.43
N ARG A 217 -7.25 12.74 15.04
CA ARG A 217 -7.32 12.60 16.50
C ARG A 217 -6.12 11.89 17.13
N ALA A 218 -5.21 11.32 16.34
CA ALA A 218 -4.04 10.60 16.84
C ALA A 218 -3.17 11.52 17.70
N SER A 219 -2.73 11.04 18.88
CA SER A 219 -1.94 11.84 19.82
C SER A 219 -0.59 12.28 19.24
N THR A 220 0.02 11.43 18.42
CA THR A 220 1.26 11.65 17.67
C THR A 220 1.14 12.89 16.79
N TRP A 221 0.02 13.01 16.09
CA TRP A 221 -0.25 14.15 15.22
C TRP A 221 -0.54 15.40 16.03
N GLN A 222 -1.47 15.31 16.99
CA GLN A 222 -1.89 16.45 17.80
C GLN A 222 -0.71 17.06 18.57
N ALA A 223 0.20 16.24 19.10
CA ALA A 223 1.39 16.69 19.82
C ALA A 223 2.36 17.51 18.96
N GLN A 224 2.53 17.16 17.68
CA GLN A 224 3.37 17.95 16.76
C GLN A 224 2.61 19.15 16.18
N TYR A 225 1.34 18.97 15.81
CA TYR A 225 0.51 20.05 15.30
C TYR A 225 0.42 21.22 16.27
N ALA A 226 0.29 20.95 17.58
CA ALA A 226 0.26 21.98 18.62
C ALA A 226 1.58 22.78 18.75
N LYS A 227 2.71 22.23 18.29
CA LYS A 227 4.02 22.92 18.28
C LYS A 227 4.19 23.86 17.08
N GLY A 228 3.30 23.78 16.09
CA GLY A 228 3.27 24.67 14.93
C GLY A 228 3.87 24.08 13.65
N ALA A 229 3.86 24.90 12.60
CA ALA A 229 4.21 24.53 11.22
C ALA A 229 5.60 23.88 11.07
N GLU A 230 6.60 24.39 11.78
CA GLU A 230 8.00 23.92 11.71
C GLU A 230 8.28 22.70 12.59
N ALA A 231 7.29 22.21 13.35
CA ALA A 231 7.48 21.05 14.20
C ALA A 231 7.81 19.81 13.34
N PRO A 232 8.79 19.00 13.76
CA PRO A 232 9.19 17.84 12.99
C PRO A 232 8.13 16.74 13.07
N TYR A 233 7.84 16.12 11.93
CA TYR A 233 7.04 14.92 11.80
C TYR A 233 7.86 13.89 10.99
N GLY A 234 8.64 13.08 11.71
CA GLY A 234 9.71 12.27 11.11
C GLY A 234 10.78 13.16 10.47
N LYS A 235 11.12 12.89 9.21
CA LYS A 235 12.04 13.71 8.40
C LYS A 235 11.36 14.88 7.67
N ARG A 236 10.08 15.15 7.95
CA ARG A 236 9.30 16.26 7.39
C ARG A 236 8.94 17.26 8.49
N THR A 237 8.33 18.38 8.11
CA THR A 237 7.67 19.29 9.05
C THR A 237 6.16 19.07 9.00
N VAL A 238 5.44 19.56 10.01
CA VAL A 238 3.97 19.60 9.98
C VAL A 238 3.48 20.35 8.74
N ASP A 239 4.12 21.47 8.39
CA ASP A 239 3.78 22.24 7.20
C ASP A 239 3.98 21.44 5.92
N SER A 240 5.16 20.86 5.69
CA SER A 240 5.42 20.11 4.45
C SER A 240 4.63 18.80 4.34
N TYR A 241 4.10 18.29 5.46
CA TYR A 241 3.13 17.20 5.45
C TYR A 241 1.77 17.64 4.90
N ILE A 242 1.31 18.84 5.30
CA ILE A 242 0.01 19.41 4.91
C ILE A 242 0.09 20.01 3.51
N ASN A 243 1.10 20.83 3.25
CA ASN A 243 1.28 21.60 2.03
C ASN A 243 2.30 20.89 1.12
N ARG A 244 1.79 20.00 0.26
CA ARG A 244 2.64 19.16 -0.60
C ARG A 244 2.81 19.77 -1.98
N PRO A 245 3.98 19.63 -2.61
CA PRO A 245 4.20 20.10 -3.97
C PRO A 245 3.41 19.28 -4.99
N GLN A 246 3.25 19.80 -6.21
CA GLN A 246 2.55 19.10 -7.30
C GLN A 246 3.19 17.75 -7.62
N PHE A 247 4.52 17.71 -7.69
CA PHE A 247 5.28 16.49 -7.96
C PHE A 247 6.26 16.22 -6.82
N GLU A 248 6.29 14.96 -6.39
CA GLU A 248 7.29 14.44 -5.47
C GLU A 248 8.06 13.32 -6.17
N LEU A 249 9.36 13.53 -6.42
CA LEU A 249 10.26 12.56 -7.03
C LEU A 249 11.31 12.15 -6.01
N TYR A 250 11.43 10.85 -5.75
CA TYR A 250 12.37 10.30 -4.76
C TYR A 250 13.29 9.27 -5.40
N ASP A 251 14.56 9.28 -5.02
CA ASP A 251 15.48 8.14 -5.22
C ASP A 251 15.32 7.18 -4.04
N ILE A 252 14.49 6.16 -4.21
CA ILE A 252 14.15 5.18 -3.16
C ILE A 252 15.36 4.32 -2.77
N SER A 253 16.34 4.17 -3.65
CA SER A 253 17.53 3.37 -3.37
C SER A 253 18.46 4.03 -2.36
N SER A 254 18.48 5.36 -2.32
CA SER A 254 19.32 6.16 -1.41
C SER A 254 18.53 6.86 -0.30
N ASP A 255 17.25 7.15 -0.53
CA ASP A 255 16.32 7.77 0.42
C ASP A 255 15.03 6.93 0.54
N PRO A 256 15.09 5.79 1.25
CA PRO A 256 13.92 4.94 1.46
C PRO A 256 12.83 5.60 2.33
N SER A 257 13.15 6.73 2.97
CA SER A 257 12.22 7.51 3.79
C SER A 257 11.47 8.60 3.03
N GLU A 258 11.78 8.81 1.74
CA GLU A 258 11.14 9.84 0.91
C GLU A 258 11.20 11.24 1.56
N ALA A 259 12.35 11.57 2.13
CA ALA A 259 12.60 12.82 2.84
C ALA A 259 13.04 13.95 1.90
N ARG A 260 13.78 13.64 0.83
CA ARG A 260 14.29 14.63 -0.13
C ARG A 260 13.55 14.55 -1.46
N ASN A 261 12.66 15.51 -1.69
CA ASN A 261 12.03 15.67 -3.00
C ASN A 261 13.05 16.20 -4.03
N LEU A 262 13.17 15.51 -5.16
CA LEU A 262 14.07 15.83 -6.28
C LEU A 262 13.34 16.49 -7.46
N ALA A 263 12.02 16.69 -7.37
CA ALA A 263 11.21 17.16 -8.51
C ALA A 263 11.60 18.57 -8.99
N GLU A 264 12.11 19.42 -8.10
CA GLU A 264 12.55 20.79 -8.44
C GLU A 264 14.05 20.89 -8.69
N ASP A 265 14.81 19.79 -8.50
CA ASP A 265 16.25 19.78 -8.73
C ASP A 265 16.53 19.70 -10.25
N PRO A 266 17.19 20.71 -10.86
CA PRO A 266 17.46 20.74 -12.30
C PRO A 266 18.26 19.52 -12.79
N ALA A 267 19.08 18.91 -11.94
CA ALA A 267 19.84 17.71 -12.28
C ALA A 267 18.93 16.49 -12.54
N PHE A 268 17.70 16.50 -12.04
CA PHE A 268 16.73 15.41 -12.17
C PHE A 268 15.58 15.72 -13.14
N ALA A 269 15.61 16.86 -13.85
CA ALA A 269 14.52 17.27 -14.76
C ALA A 269 14.21 16.22 -15.85
N THR A 270 15.24 15.57 -16.41
CA THR A 270 15.06 14.48 -17.38
C THR A 270 14.41 13.25 -16.75
N VAL A 271 14.80 12.91 -15.51
CA VAL A 271 14.21 11.79 -14.76
C VAL A 271 12.74 12.09 -14.47
N LEU A 272 12.42 13.30 -13.99
CA LEU A 272 11.04 13.71 -13.73
C LEU A 272 10.16 13.57 -14.99
N THR A 273 10.62 14.10 -16.13
CA THR A 273 9.88 14.04 -17.40
C THR A 273 9.64 12.59 -17.86
N HIS A 274 10.64 11.72 -17.66
CA HIS A 274 10.52 10.30 -17.94
C HIS A 274 9.45 9.62 -17.07
N TYR A 275 9.47 9.86 -15.75
CA TYR A 275 8.49 9.25 -14.83
C TYR A 275 7.08 9.82 -15.02
N GLN A 276 6.93 11.10 -15.37
CA GLN A 276 5.63 11.67 -15.75
C GLN A 276 5.07 10.95 -16.99
N SER A 277 5.92 10.60 -17.95
CA SER A 277 5.52 9.83 -19.14
C SER A 277 5.10 8.39 -18.79
N LYS A 278 5.84 7.73 -17.88
CA LYS A 278 5.47 6.41 -17.33
C LYS A 278 4.11 6.47 -16.62
N LEU A 279 3.90 7.48 -15.77
CA LEU A 279 2.65 7.69 -15.05
C LEU A 279 1.46 7.90 -16.00
N LYS A 280 1.62 8.76 -17.02
CA LYS A 280 0.63 8.95 -18.08
C LYS A 280 0.32 7.65 -18.82
N ALA A 281 1.33 6.85 -19.15
CA ALA A 281 1.14 5.57 -19.82
C ALA A 281 0.37 4.57 -18.95
N MET A 282 0.67 4.51 -17.65
CA MET A 282 -0.09 3.73 -16.68
C MET A 282 -1.56 4.16 -16.64
N GLN A 283 -1.83 5.46 -16.50
CA GLN A 283 -3.20 6.00 -16.46
C GLN A 283 -3.99 5.68 -17.74
N LYS A 284 -3.35 5.78 -18.93
CA LYS A 284 -3.98 5.37 -20.20
C LYS A 284 -4.35 3.89 -20.20
N ARG A 285 -3.41 3.04 -19.78
CA ARG A 285 -3.58 1.59 -19.73
C ARG A 285 -4.70 1.15 -18.78
N THR A 286 -4.92 1.90 -17.70
CA THR A 286 -5.95 1.60 -16.70
C THR A 286 -7.24 2.42 -16.88
N GLU A 287 -7.39 3.13 -18.00
CA GLU A 287 -8.51 4.03 -18.29
C GLU A 287 -8.84 5.01 -17.13
N ASP A 288 -7.81 5.55 -16.46
CA ASP A 288 -7.98 6.41 -15.29
C ASP A 288 -8.60 7.78 -15.68
N PRO A 289 -9.78 8.14 -15.16
CA PRO A 289 -10.48 9.36 -15.55
C PRO A 289 -9.74 10.65 -15.13
N TRP A 290 -8.84 10.59 -14.13
CA TRP A 290 -8.00 11.72 -13.76
C TRP A 290 -6.89 12.01 -14.76
N ILE A 291 -6.70 11.20 -15.80
CA ILE A 291 -5.72 11.50 -16.86
C ILE A 291 -6.00 12.82 -17.57
N MET A 292 -7.25 13.28 -17.58
CA MET A 292 -7.62 14.55 -18.22
C MET A 292 -6.96 15.76 -17.54
N LYS A 293 -6.59 15.63 -16.26
CA LYS A 293 -5.99 16.69 -15.44
C LYS A 293 -4.67 17.20 -16.00
N TRP A 294 -3.92 16.35 -16.73
CA TRP A 294 -2.70 16.76 -17.46
C TRP A 294 -2.90 17.84 -18.52
N ARG A 295 -4.15 18.14 -18.92
CA ARG A 295 -4.46 19.10 -20.00
C ARG A 295 -4.72 20.51 -19.49
N TYR A 296 -5.15 20.68 -18.24
CA TYR A 296 -5.70 21.95 -17.75
C TYR A 296 -5.31 22.31 -16.32
N GLU A 297 -4.51 21.46 -15.65
CA GLU A 297 -3.91 21.74 -14.33
C GLU A 297 -2.38 21.80 -14.39
#